data_AF-A0A137QLQ2-F1
#
_entry.id   AF-A0A137QLQ2-F1
#
_cell.length_a   1.000
_cell.length_b   1.000
_cell.length_c   1.000
_cell.angle_alpha   90.00
_cell.angle_beta   90.00
_cell.angle_gamma   90.00
#
_symmetry.space_group_name_H-M   'P 1'
#
loop_
_entity.id
_entity.type
_entity.pdbx_description
1 polymer ?
#
loop_
_entity_poly.entity_id
_entity_poly.type
_entity_poly.pdbx_seq_one_letter_code
_entity_poly.pdbx_strand_id
1 'polypeptide(L)'
;MFLYLLNLLLCLPIAFAAFGVTTSGSNMVADSGAGLVTTIHTTNGDITSILFNGKQLQDSTKFSQLSSGLGSATVTSNVANNIAVITIKTSTITHYVIVRSGENTLYMGTFASAEPDVGELRFIARLLKSSLPNGIPQSEIDGGTAIEGSDVFLVNGQTRSKFYSSVRFIQDQVHGVTGSGVGAFMIIPGVGYETSSGGPFFRDINNQGSAQLELNFYMNSNHEQTELYRTGFFGPGSFTRNMMKPGTYTATLYQGELEAGTGSVTVSAGRTATITLTSNLSRPSVIWSIGTVDGTPAGFLNANNIEHMHPSDSRMSNWGPITYTIGSSSVGTFPMAQFKTVNNPTTIKWTASSSQIGARTLRIRTTEAFAGGRPQIMVNSFTSNAPAAPPAVDSRGVTRGTWRGLNQVYDFAIPAGTLVTGANTIQINVISGSSGDGFLSPNFVYDSVELF
;
A
#
# COMPACT_ATOMS: atom_id res chain seq x y z
N MET A 1 8.71 11.93 -80.40
CA MET A 1 7.69 12.01 -79.32
C MET A 1 7.62 10.64 -78.65
N PHE A 2 8.46 10.38 -77.64
CA PHE A 2 8.18 9.40 -76.58
C PHE A 2 9.16 9.70 -75.42
N LEU A 3 8.57 10.02 -74.28
CA LEU A 3 9.21 10.55 -73.06
C LEU A 3 10.12 9.50 -72.40
N TYR A 4 11.35 9.90 -72.08
CA TYR A 4 12.15 9.29 -71.03
C TYR A 4 11.73 9.86 -69.67
N LEU A 5 11.18 9.05 -68.79
CA LEU A 5 11.12 9.32 -67.36
C LEU A 5 11.24 7.99 -66.62
N LEU A 6 12.47 7.63 -66.24
CA LEU A 6 12.71 6.53 -65.32
C LEU A 6 12.99 7.11 -63.94
N ASN A 7 12.15 6.69 -63.00
CA ASN A 7 12.09 7.08 -61.60
C ASN A 7 13.45 7.00 -60.89
N LEU A 8 13.91 8.13 -60.36
CA LEU A 8 14.93 8.17 -59.32
C LEU A 8 14.24 7.86 -57.98
N LEU A 9 14.29 6.59 -57.54
CA LEU A 9 13.94 6.24 -56.17
C LEU A 9 14.97 6.91 -55.24
N LEU A 10 14.53 7.96 -54.55
CA LEU A 10 15.24 8.54 -53.40
C LEU A 10 15.23 7.49 -52.28
N CYS A 11 16.33 6.76 -52.11
CA CYS A 11 16.65 6.12 -50.84
C CYS A 11 16.91 7.24 -49.82
N LEU A 12 15.84 7.75 -49.20
CA LEU A 12 15.98 8.56 -47.99
C LEU A 12 16.62 7.65 -46.92
N PRO A 13 17.78 8.02 -46.35
CA PRO A 13 18.29 7.30 -45.20
C PRO A 13 17.24 7.42 -44.11
N ILE A 14 16.69 6.28 -43.67
CA ILE A 14 15.99 6.21 -42.41
C ILE A 14 17.05 6.54 -41.36
N ALA A 15 17.06 7.79 -40.88
CA ALA A 15 17.87 8.18 -39.77
C ALA A 15 17.34 7.42 -38.55
N PHE A 16 18.00 6.31 -38.19
CA PHE A 16 17.80 5.73 -36.88
C PHE A 16 18.15 6.80 -35.85
N ALA A 17 17.20 7.18 -35.00
CA ALA A 17 17.48 8.08 -33.88
C ALA A 17 18.62 7.47 -33.07
N ALA A 18 19.76 8.16 -33.02
CA ALA A 18 20.95 7.64 -32.39
C ALA A 18 20.81 7.77 -30.87
N PHE A 19 20.98 6.66 -30.15
CA PHE A 19 21.09 6.66 -28.70
C PHE A 19 22.11 7.70 -28.23
N GLY A 20 21.75 8.49 -27.20
CA GLY A 20 22.68 9.47 -26.65
C GLY A 20 22.04 10.43 -25.65
N VAL A 21 22.89 11.30 -25.08
CA VAL A 21 22.48 12.40 -24.22
C VAL A 21 23.00 13.71 -24.80
N THR A 22 22.11 14.69 -24.95
CA THR A 22 22.47 16.05 -25.38
C THR A 22 21.96 17.05 -24.37
N THR A 23 22.77 18.05 -24.02
CA THR A 23 22.39 19.11 -23.09
C THR A 23 22.38 20.45 -23.81
N SER A 24 21.28 21.19 -23.70
CA SER A 24 21.13 22.54 -24.25
C SER A 24 20.40 23.43 -23.24
N GLY A 25 21.10 24.43 -22.69
CA GLY A 25 20.57 25.29 -21.64
C GLY A 25 20.15 24.49 -20.41
N SER A 26 18.89 24.65 -19.98
CA SER A 26 18.32 23.94 -18.84
C SER A 26 17.79 22.54 -19.15
N ASN A 27 17.94 22.05 -20.38
CA ASN A 27 17.38 20.79 -20.84
C ASN A 27 18.47 19.76 -21.15
N MET A 28 18.44 18.63 -20.46
CA MET A 28 19.19 17.42 -20.80
C MET A 28 18.24 16.41 -21.44
N VAL A 29 18.48 16.08 -22.70
CA VAL A 29 17.66 15.14 -23.48
C VAL A 29 18.40 13.81 -23.55
N ALA A 30 17.77 12.74 -23.07
CA ALA A 30 18.22 11.37 -23.22
C ALA A 30 17.35 10.64 -24.25
N ASP A 31 17.96 10.18 -25.33
CA ASP A 31 17.31 9.38 -26.38
C ASP A 31 17.76 7.93 -26.25
N SER A 32 16.80 7.03 -26.06
CA SER A 32 17.04 5.59 -25.97
C SER A 32 17.37 4.92 -27.32
N GLY A 33 17.07 5.57 -28.44
CA GLY A 33 17.06 4.92 -29.76
C GLY A 33 15.92 3.90 -29.95
N ALA A 34 14.99 3.81 -29.01
CA ALA A 34 13.84 2.90 -29.01
C ALA A 34 12.50 3.64 -28.96
N GLY A 35 12.47 4.85 -29.52
CA GLY A 35 11.29 5.70 -29.56
C GLY A 35 10.98 6.43 -28.24
N LEU A 36 11.72 6.16 -27.16
CA LEU A 36 11.60 6.89 -25.90
C LEU A 36 12.67 7.99 -25.81
N VAL A 37 12.20 9.24 -25.74
CA VAL A 37 13.03 10.44 -25.55
C VAL A 37 12.55 11.17 -24.30
N THR A 38 13.47 11.41 -23.37
CA THR A 38 13.15 12.02 -22.07
C THR A 38 13.96 13.30 -21.86
N THR A 39 13.29 14.37 -21.46
CA THR A 39 13.95 15.64 -21.10
C THR A 39 13.96 15.81 -19.60
N ILE A 40 15.14 16.04 -19.04
CA ILE A 40 15.40 16.24 -17.62
C ILE A 40 15.95 17.67 -17.43
N HIS A 41 15.38 18.40 -16.48
CA HIS A 41 15.78 19.77 -16.20
C HIS A 41 17.07 19.81 -15.37
N THR A 42 18.07 20.55 -15.84
CA THR A 42 19.46 20.42 -15.34
C THR A 42 19.71 21.02 -13.96
N THR A 43 18.79 21.80 -13.41
CA THR A 43 18.97 22.47 -12.11
C THR A 43 18.14 21.87 -10.98
N ASN A 44 17.22 20.95 -11.27
CA ASN A 44 16.34 20.35 -10.26
C ASN A 44 16.06 18.85 -10.49
N GLY A 45 16.36 18.33 -11.68
CA GLY A 45 16.18 16.92 -12.03
C GLY A 45 14.76 16.53 -12.43
N ASP A 46 13.83 17.48 -12.56
CA ASP A 46 12.46 17.18 -12.98
C ASP A 46 12.44 16.67 -14.42
N ILE A 47 11.62 15.65 -14.68
CA ILE A 47 11.36 15.18 -16.04
C ILE A 47 10.25 16.05 -16.64
N THR A 48 10.63 16.89 -17.60
CA THR A 48 9.77 17.90 -18.23
C THR A 48 9.17 17.45 -19.56
N SER A 49 9.67 16.35 -20.13
CA SER A 49 9.11 15.73 -21.33
C SER A 49 9.37 14.22 -21.35
N ILE A 50 8.39 13.44 -21.82
CA ILE A 50 8.50 12.00 -22.08
C ILE A 50 7.80 11.74 -23.41
N LEU A 51 8.56 11.69 -24.50
CA LEU A 51 8.05 11.34 -25.82
C LEU A 51 8.23 9.86 -26.06
N PHE A 52 7.13 9.15 -26.36
CA PHE A 52 7.16 7.77 -26.81
C PHE A 52 6.61 7.68 -28.25
N ASN A 53 7.45 7.31 -29.21
CA ASN A 53 7.14 7.29 -30.64
C ASN A 53 6.48 8.60 -31.13
N GLY A 54 7.01 9.74 -30.66
CA GLY A 54 6.49 11.07 -30.98
C GLY A 54 5.24 11.51 -30.20
N LYS A 55 4.65 10.64 -29.38
CA LYS A 55 3.51 10.98 -28.51
C LYS A 55 4.01 11.50 -27.16
N GLN A 56 3.61 12.72 -26.80
CA GLN A 56 3.92 13.30 -25.49
C GLN A 56 3.12 12.61 -24.40
N LEU A 57 3.83 12.10 -23.38
CA LEU A 57 3.26 11.43 -22.21
C LEU A 57 3.42 12.25 -20.93
N GLN A 58 4.40 13.16 -20.86
CA GLN A 58 4.58 14.04 -19.71
C GLN A 58 3.55 15.17 -19.73
N ASP A 59 2.91 15.42 -18.59
CA ASP A 59 2.05 16.58 -18.41
C ASP A 59 2.89 17.88 -18.33
N SER A 60 2.36 18.98 -18.87
CA SER A 60 3.07 20.26 -18.95
C SER A 60 2.82 21.22 -17.78
N THR A 61 1.82 20.93 -16.93
CA THR A 61 1.45 21.81 -15.80
C THR A 61 2.21 21.47 -14.53
N LYS A 62 2.54 20.19 -14.31
CA LYS A 62 3.44 19.72 -13.24
C LYS A 62 4.25 18.54 -13.75
N PHE A 63 5.52 18.49 -13.36
CA PHE A 63 6.50 17.55 -13.89
C PHE A 63 6.70 16.30 -13.05
N SER A 64 7.22 15.24 -13.67
CA SER A 64 7.56 14.00 -12.98
C SER A 64 8.84 14.18 -12.17
N GLN A 65 8.85 13.73 -10.91
CA GLN A 65 9.88 14.11 -9.95
C GLN A 65 9.92 13.16 -8.74
N LEU A 66 10.97 13.30 -7.92
CA LEU A 66 11.07 12.64 -6.62
C LEU A 66 10.31 13.43 -5.55
N SER A 67 9.60 12.74 -4.67
CA SER A 67 8.76 13.27 -3.59
C SER A 67 7.79 14.36 -4.07
N SER A 68 8.10 15.63 -3.79
CA SER A 68 7.33 16.81 -4.24
C SER A 68 8.19 17.78 -5.06
N GLY A 69 9.30 17.28 -5.61
CA GLY A 69 10.33 18.05 -6.29
C GLY A 69 11.51 18.28 -5.36
N LEU A 70 12.74 18.10 -5.87
CA LEU A 70 13.96 18.31 -5.08
C LEU A 70 14.29 19.80 -4.88
N GLY A 71 13.57 20.70 -5.56
CA GLY A 71 13.81 22.13 -5.58
C GLY A 71 15.05 22.48 -6.40
N SER A 72 16.23 22.10 -5.92
CA SER A 72 17.52 22.28 -6.61
C SER A 72 18.37 21.02 -6.50
N ALA A 73 19.01 20.65 -7.59
CA ALA A 73 19.88 19.49 -7.68
C ALA A 73 21.00 19.72 -8.69
N THR A 74 22.15 19.07 -8.46
CA THR A 74 23.20 18.94 -9.47
C THR A 74 22.86 17.79 -10.39
N VAL A 75 22.66 18.09 -11.69
CA VAL A 75 22.34 17.08 -12.70
C VAL A 75 23.54 16.86 -13.63
N THR A 76 24.00 15.61 -13.71
CA THR A 76 25.11 15.20 -14.59
C THR A 76 24.73 13.97 -15.39
N SER A 77 25.44 13.70 -16.49
CA SER A 77 25.28 12.47 -17.26
C SER A 77 26.63 11.82 -17.55
N ASN A 78 26.61 10.49 -17.62
CA ASN A 78 27.71 9.69 -18.13
C ASN A 78 27.17 8.69 -19.16
N VAL A 79 27.79 8.62 -20.34
CA VAL A 79 27.41 7.70 -21.41
C VAL A 79 28.57 6.77 -21.69
N ALA A 80 28.36 5.47 -21.47
CA ALA A 80 29.35 4.43 -21.72
C ALA A 80 28.65 3.09 -21.97
N ASN A 81 29.23 2.23 -22.82
CA ASN A 81 28.75 0.87 -23.07
C ASN A 81 27.24 0.79 -23.39
N ASN A 82 26.74 1.69 -24.25
CA ASN A 82 25.32 1.78 -24.63
C ASN A 82 24.35 2.07 -23.46
N ILE A 83 24.85 2.65 -22.37
CA ILE A 83 24.08 3.05 -21.18
C ILE A 83 24.38 4.52 -20.89
N ALA A 84 23.32 5.29 -20.65
CA ALA A 84 23.36 6.65 -20.18
C ALA A 84 22.88 6.67 -18.73
N VAL A 85 23.72 7.12 -17.81
CA VAL A 85 23.38 7.32 -16.40
C VAL A 85 23.26 8.80 -16.15
N ILE A 86 22.04 9.29 -15.94
CA ILE A 86 21.77 10.65 -15.47
C ILE A 86 21.72 10.60 -13.94
N THR A 87 22.55 11.41 -13.29
CA THR A 87 22.62 11.52 -11.83
C THR A 87 22.06 12.86 -11.39
N ILE A 88 21.07 12.84 -10.52
CA ILE A 88 20.39 14.00 -9.93
C ILE A 88 20.72 13.99 -8.44
N LYS A 89 21.53 14.95 -7.98
CA LYS A 89 22.12 14.91 -6.64
C LYS A 89 21.80 16.14 -5.81
N THR A 90 21.36 15.91 -4.58
CA THR A 90 21.28 16.89 -3.48
C THR A 90 22.31 16.52 -2.39
N SER A 91 22.22 17.15 -1.21
CA SER A 91 23.03 16.77 -0.04
C SER A 91 22.68 15.40 0.54
N THR A 92 21.40 15.00 0.47
CA THR A 92 20.88 13.77 1.10
C THR A 92 20.38 12.74 0.10
N ILE A 93 20.09 13.15 -1.13
CA ILE A 93 19.54 12.29 -2.18
C ILE A 93 20.51 12.22 -3.35
N THR A 94 20.69 11.02 -3.90
CA THR A 94 21.23 10.81 -5.24
C THR A 94 20.27 9.93 -6.02
N HIS A 95 19.52 10.53 -6.93
CA HIS A 95 18.59 9.85 -7.82
C HIS A 95 19.25 9.59 -9.18
N TYR A 96 18.95 8.44 -9.76
CA TYR A 96 19.50 7.98 -11.02
C TYR A 96 18.35 7.73 -12.00
N VAL A 97 18.48 8.29 -13.20
CA VAL A 97 17.67 7.91 -14.36
C VAL A 97 18.63 7.28 -15.36
N ILE A 98 18.42 6.01 -15.67
CA ILE A 98 19.31 5.21 -16.50
C ILE A 98 18.56 4.80 -17.76
N VAL A 99 19.15 5.12 -18.91
CA VAL A 99 18.64 4.77 -20.23
C VAL A 99 19.62 3.81 -20.89
N ARG A 100 19.10 2.73 -21.49
CA ARG A 100 19.90 1.79 -22.27
C ARG A 100 19.50 1.87 -23.74
N SER A 101 20.50 1.85 -24.62
CA SER A 101 20.29 1.84 -26.07
C SER A 101 19.38 0.69 -26.51
N GLY A 102 18.35 0.99 -27.29
CA GLY A 102 17.42 -0.01 -27.83
C GLY A 102 16.32 -0.45 -26.86
N GLU A 103 16.20 0.17 -25.68
CA GLU A 103 15.14 -0.13 -24.71
C GLU A 103 14.28 1.11 -24.41
N ASN A 104 12.96 0.95 -24.42
CA ASN A 104 12.00 2.01 -24.11
C ASN A 104 11.69 2.11 -22.60
N THR A 105 12.73 1.96 -21.77
CA THR A 105 12.62 1.87 -20.31
C THR A 105 13.50 2.92 -19.64
N LEU A 106 12.92 3.64 -18.67
CA LEU A 106 13.70 4.43 -17.70
C LEU A 106 13.95 3.56 -16.47
N TYR A 107 15.18 3.11 -16.28
CA TYR A 107 15.56 2.45 -15.04
C TYR A 107 15.86 3.52 -13.99
N MET A 108 15.28 3.39 -12.79
CA MET A 108 15.43 4.40 -11.75
C MET A 108 15.97 3.80 -10.47
N GLY A 109 16.84 4.53 -9.79
CA GLY A 109 17.30 4.19 -8.46
C GLY A 109 17.53 5.45 -7.64
N THR A 110 17.37 5.37 -6.33
CA THR A 110 17.44 6.50 -5.41
C THR A 110 18.25 6.07 -4.21
N PHE A 111 19.43 6.67 -4.04
CA PHE A 111 20.14 6.61 -2.77
C PHE A 111 19.68 7.75 -1.87
N ALA A 112 19.27 7.44 -0.64
CA ALA A 112 18.96 8.42 0.39
C ALA A 112 19.85 8.19 1.62
N SER A 113 20.64 9.19 2.02
CA SER A 113 21.39 9.15 3.29
C SER A 113 20.56 9.63 4.48
N ALA A 114 19.44 10.32 4.21
CA ALA A 114 18.44 10.74 5.18
C ALA A 114 17.06 10.80 4.47
N GLU A 115 15.99 10.63 5.24
CA GLU A 115 14.62 10.80 4.76
C GLU A 115 14.38 12.26 4.33
N PRO A 116 13.64 12.52 3.23
CA PRO A 116 13.18 13.86 2.89
C PRO A 116 12.34 14.50 4.00
N ASP A 117 12.46 15.82 4.19
CA ASP A 117 11.73 16.57 5.23
C ASP A 117 10.20 16.44 5.14
N VAL A 118 9.66 16.15 3.95
CA VAL A 118 8.22 15.90 3.74
C VAL A 118 7.74 14.62 4.45
N GLY A 119 8.65 13.75 4.90
CA GLY A 119 8.35 12.52 5.62
C GLY A 119 7.83 11.39 4.73
N GLU A 120 8.09 11.46 3.42
CA GLU A 120 7.85 10.40 2.44
C GLU A 120 8.86 10.45 1.29
N LEU A 121 9.24 9.27 0.79
CA LEU A 121 10.03 9.09 -0.40
C LEU A 121 9.22 8.38 -1.48
N ARG A 122 8.99 9.07 -2.61
CA ARG A 122 8.32 8.49 -3.78
C ARG A 122 8.97 8.95 -5.07
N PHE A 123 8.78 8.19 -6.14
CA PHE A 123 8.83 8.74 -7.49
C PHE A 123 7.39 8.92 -7.99
N ILE A 124 7.08 10.08 -8.56
CA ILE A 124 5.77 10.38 -9.14
C ILE A 124 5.96 10.76 -10.61
N ALA A 125 5.40 9.93 -11.50
CA ALA A 125 5.23 10.24 -12.91
C ALA A 125 3.91 10.99 -13.10
N ARG A 126 3.98 12.26 -13.47
CA ARG A 126 2.82 13.12 -13.75
C ARG A 126 2.53 13.12 -15.24
N LEU A 127 1.63 12.26 -15.66
CA LEU A 127 1.42 11.95 -17.06
C LEU A 127 0.23 12.72 -17.62
N LEU A 128 0.31 13.04 -18.91
CA LEU A 128 -0.70 13.76 -19.67
C LEU A 128 -1.95 12.89 -19.82
N LYS A 129 -3.02 13.27 -19.12
CA LYS A 129 -4.27 12.50 -19.02
C LYS A 129 -4.92 12.20 -20.38
N SER A 130 -4.81 13.11 -21.35
CA SER A 130 -5.33 12.89 -22.71
C SER A 130 -4.58 11.80 -23.49
N SER A 131 -3.29 11.60 -23.20
CA SER A 131 -2.48 10.54 -23.82
C SER A 131 -2.68 9.18 -23.15
N LEU A 132 -2.88 9.19 -21.83
CA LEU A 132 -3.02 8.04 -20.94
C LEU A 132 -4.26 8.26 -20.05
N PRO A 133 -5.49 8.06 -20.54
CA PRO A 133 -6.70 8.34 -19.75
C PRO A 133 -7.04 7.22 -18.75
N ASN A 134 -6.57 6.00 -19.00
CA ASN A 134 -7.03 4.79 -18.30
C ASN A 134 -6.13 4.48 -17.11
N GLY A 135 -6.51 4.97 -15.93
CA GLY A 135 -5.93 4.60 -14.63
C GLY A 135 -6.81 3.62 -13.85
N ILE A 136 -6.54 3.49 -12.55
CA ILE A 136 -7.34 2.66 -11.65
C ILE A 136 -8.65 3.40 -11.34
N PRO A 137 -9.83 2.85 -11.66
CA PRO A 137 -11.09 3.59 -11.54
C PRO A 137 -11.40 4.12 -10.14
N GLN A 138 -11.01 3.37 -9.11
CA GLN A 138 -11.25 3.70 -7.70
C GLN A 138 -10.40 4.89 -7.21
N SER A 139 -9.34 5.24 -7.93
CA SER A 139 -8.49 6.40 -7.64
C SER A 139 -8.68 7.58 -8.60
N GLU A 140 -9.72 7.53 -9.45
CA GLU A 140 -10.15 8.66 -10.26
C GLU A 140 -10.97 9.63 -9.42
N ILE A 141 -10.39 10.80 -9.13
CA ILE A 141 -10.96 11.85 -8.28
C ILE A 141 -11.37 13.11 -9.05
N ASP A 142 -11.18 13.15 -10.38
CA ASP A 142 -11.49 14.34 -11.17
C ASP A 142 -12.97 14.75 -11.03
N GLY A 143 -13.21 16.04 -10.84
CA GLY A 143 -14.54 16.58 -10.55
C GLY A 143 -15.14 16.18 -9.19
N GLY A 144 -14.39 15.50 -8.33
CA GLY A 144 -14.84 15.04 -7.02
C GLY A 144 -14.91 16.12 -5.95
N THR A 145 -15.77 15.91 -4.95
CA THR A 145 -15.83 16.74 -3.73
C THR A 145 -15.16 16.00 -2.58
N ALA A 146 -14.22 16.63 -1.87
CA ALA A 146 -13.57 16.01 -0.72
C ALA A 146 -14.59 15.69 0.39
N ILE A 147 -14.52 14.48 0.95
CA ILE A 147 -15.38 14.00 2.05
C ILE A 147 -14.57 13.62 3.31
N GLU A 148 -13.26 13.42 3.18
CA GLU A 148 -12.36 13.21 4.30
C GLU A 148 -10.97 13.79 3.95
N GLY A 149 -10.53 14.77 4.75
CA GLY A 149 -9.29 15.51 4.49
C GLY A 149 -9.27 16.10 3.08
N SER A 150 -8.21 15.80 2.33
CA SER A 150 -8.03 16.20 0.93
C SER A 150 -7.63 15.02 0.04
N ASP A 151 -7.91 13.78 0.48
CA ASP A 151 -7.49 12.56 -0.19
C ASP A 151 -8.59 11.51 -0.37
N VAL A 152 -9.79 11.72 0.20
CA VAL A 152 -10.99 10.92 -0.11
C VAL A 152 -12.08 11.83 -0.68
N PHE A 153 -12.63 11.44 -1.81
CA PHE A 153 -13.55 12.24 -2.62
C PHE A 153 -14.83 11.48 -2.93
N LEU A 154 -15.91 12.20 -3.16
CA LEU A 154 -17.14 11.70 -3.76
C LEU A 154 -17.20 12.13 -5.22
N VAL A 155 -17.26 11.17 -6.15
CA VAL A 155 -17.36 11.36 -7.60
C VAL A 155 -18.58 10.59 -8.09
N ASN A 156 -19.58 11.29 -8.63
CA ASN A 156 -20.81 10.68 -9.15
C ASN A 156 -21.47 9.68 -8.17
N GLY A 157 -21.51 10.03 -6.88
CA GLY A 157 -22.11 9.20 -5.82
C GLY A 157 -21.25 8.03 -5.33
N GLN A 158 -20.04 7.84 -5.87
CA GLN A 158 -19.08 6.82 -5.42
C GLN A 158 -17.89 7.47 -4.74
N THR A 159 -17.42 6.86 -3.66
CA THR A 159 -16.20 7.31 -2.98
C THR A 159 -14.96 6.85 -3.73
N ARG A 160 -13.95 7.71 -3.75
CA ARG A 160 -12.72 7.58 -4.55
C ARG A 160 -11.54 8.10 -3.75
N SER A 161 -10.38 7.50 -3.94
CA SER A 161 -9.16 7.93 -3.29
C SER A 161 -7.95 7.37 -4.02
N LYS A 162 -6.87 8.15 -4.09
CA LYS A 162 -5.55 7.64 -4.49
C LYS A 162 -5.14 6.39 -3.70
N PHE A 163 -5.57 6.26 -2.44
CA PHE A 163 -5.28 5.09 -1.62
C PHE A 163 -5.96 3.80 -2.12
N TYR A 164 -7.07 3.91 -2.86
CA TYR A 164 -7.79 2.75 -3.42
C TYR A 164 -7.11 2.16 -4.66
N SER A 165 -5.98 2.73 -5.09
CA SER A 165 -5.08 2.15 -6.08
C SER A 165 -4.03 1.20 -5.49
N SER A 166 -3.88 1.21 -4.17
CA SER A 166 -2.78 0.53 -3.49
C SER A 166 -2.91 -0.99 -3.58
N VAL A 167 -1.78 -1.68 -3.57
CA VAL A 167 -1.67 -3.14 -3.54
C VAL A 167 -0.60 -3.50 -2.50
N ARG A 168 -0.74 -4.67 -1.85
CA ARG A 168 0.30 -5.16 -0.93
C ARG A 168 1.63 -5.31 -1.68
N PHE A 169 2.73 -4.82 -1.13
CA PHE A 169 4.05 -4.79 -1.77
C PHE A 169 4.55 -6.17 -2.23
N ILE A 170 4.20 -7.25 -1.51
CA ILE A 170 4.50 -8.62 -1.94
C ILE A 170 3.79 -9.03 -3.24
N GLN A 171 2.72 -8.33 -3.64
CA GLN A 171 1.93 -8.58 -4.86
C GLN A 171 2.09 -7.47 -5.91
N ASP A 172 2.71 -6.34 -5.55
CA ASP A 172 2.74 -5.13 -6.36
C ASP A 172 4.00 -5.03 -7.24
N GLN A 173 4.18 -6.00 -8.13
CA GLN A 173 5.37 -5.99 -9.00
C GLN A 173 5.22 -5.10 -10.22
N VAL A 174 3.99 -4.94 -10.71
CA VAL A 174 3.69 -4.15 -11.90
C VAL A 174 2.34 -3.46 -11.73
N HIS A 175 2.33 -2.13 -11.85
CA HIS A 175 1.12 -1.34 -11.97
C HIS A 175 1.34 -0.21 -12.97
N GLY A 176 0.27 0.28 -13.59
CA GLY A 176 0.43 1.23 -14.68
C GLY A 176 -0.88 1.82 -15.16
N VAL A 177 -0.72 2.65 -16.19
CA VAL A 177 -1.79 3.41 -16.81
C VAL A 177 -1.68 3.30 -18.33
N THR A 178 -2.81 3.38 -19.02
CA THR A 178 -2.85 3.11 -20.47
C THR A 178 -3.64 4.16 -21.25
N GLY A 179 -3.46 4.13 -22.55
CA GLY A 179 -4.22 4.88 -23.53
C GLY A 179 -4.18 4.19 -24.89
N SER A 180 -4.73 4.83 -25.92
CA SER A 180 -4.71 4.26 -27.28
C SER A 180 -3.26 4.10 -27.77
N GLY A 181 -2.85 2.84 -27.99
CA GLY A 181 -1.53 2.47 -28.50
C GLY A 181 -0.34 2.70 -27.57
N VAL A 182 -0.57 2.99 -26.28
CA VAL A 182 0.51 3.33 -25.33
C VAL A 182 0.15 2.95 -23.89
N GLY A 183 1.17 2.65 -23.09
CA GLY A 183 1.04 2.49 -21.65
C GLY A 183 2.32 2.94 -20.94
N ALA A 184 2.19 3.31 -19.67
CA ALA A 184 3.29 3.61 -18.77
C ALA A 184 3.12 2.76 -17.52
N PHE A 185 4.17 2.03 -17.13
CA PHE A 185 4.13 1.06 -16.04
C PHE A 185 5.30 1.29 -15.10
N MET A 186 5.04 1.23 -13.80
CA MET A 186 6.06 1.00 -12.81
C MET A 186 6.30 -0.50 -12.75
N ILE A 187 7.55 -0.90 -12.91
CA ILE A 187 7.98 -2.29 -12.76
C ILE A 187 8.89 -2.32 -11.54
N ILE A 188 8.37 -2.80 -10.44
CA ILE A 188 9.06 -2.92 -9.17
C ILE A 188 9.36 -4.41 -9.00
N PRO A 189 10.58 -4.87 -9.32
CA PRO A 189 10.90 -6.28 -9.10
C PRO A 189 10.68 -6.59 -7.61
N GLY A 190 10.43 -7.86 -7.24
CA GLY A 190 10.13 -8.22 -5.83
C GLY A 190 11.19 -7.81 -4.79
N VAL A 191 12.32 -7.26 -5.24
CA VAL A 191 13.43 -6.73 -4.44
C VAL A 191 13.58 -5.22 -4.47
N GLY A 192 12.79 -4.53 -5.29
CA GLY A 192 12.71 -3.07 -5.26
C GLY A 192 12.18 -2.54 -3.94
N TYR A 193 11.51 -3.39 -3.15
CA TYR A 193 10.99 -3.08 -1.82
C TYR A 193 11.96 -3.35 -0.66
N GLU A 194 13.21 -3.78 -0.90
CA GLU A 194 14.12 -4.19 0.18
C GLU A 194 14.44 -3.07 1.20
N THR A 195 14.39 -1.82 0.74
CA THR A 195 14.67 -0.62 1.55
C THR A 195 13.37 0.12 1.90
N SER A 196 12.22 -0.35 1.40
CA SER A 196 10.92 0.12 1.86
C SER A 196 10.66 -0.28 3.32
N SER A 197 9.64 0.33 3.93
CA SER A 197 9.24 0.10 5.32
C SER A 197 7.79 -0.38 5.41
N GLY A 198 7.49 -1.24 6.39
CA GLY A 198 6.17 -1.79 6.66
C GLY A 198 6.03 -3.29 6.34
N GLY A 199 7.08 -3.90 5.77
CA GLY A 199 7.10 -5.32 5.44
C GLY A 199 6.26 -5.70 4.20
N PRO A 200 6.04 -7.01 3.97
CA PRO A 200 5.47 -7.53 2.71
C PRO A 200 4.01 -7.15 2.45
N PHE A 201 3.26 -6.85 3.52
CA PHE A 201 1.83 -6.57 3.45
C PHE A 201 1.51 -5.07 3.47
N PHE A 202 2.55 -4.23 3.63
CA PHE A 202 2.39 -2.79 3.46
C PHE A 202 1.90 -2.48 2.04
N ARG A 203 1.15 -1.39 1.90
CA ARG A 203 0.52 -0.97 0.65
C ARG A 203 0.53 0.54 0.59
N ASP A 204 0.68 1.09 -0.60
CA ASP A 204 0.71 2.54 -0.78
C ASP A 204 0.17 2.95 -2.15
N ILE A 205 0.03 4.25 -2.36
CA ILE A 205 -0.59 4.85 -3.54
C ILE A 205 0.20 4.47 -4.80
N ASN A 206 -0.48 3.84 -5.76
CA ASN A 206 0.08 3.51 -7.07
C ASN A 206 -0.38 4.49 -8.16
N ASN A 207 -1.61 5.00 -8.06
CA ASN A 207 -2.20 5.86 -9.07
C ASN A 207 -3.19 6.88 -8.49
N GLN A 208 -3.24 8.07 -9.08
CA GLN A 208 -4.33 9.03 -8.89
C GLN A 208 -4.73 9.64 -10.25
N GLY A 209 -6.01 9.52 -10.59
CA GLY A 209 -6.61 10.22 -11.71
C GLY A 209 -7.16 11.57 -11.29
N SER A 210 -6.80 12.62 -12.01
CA SER A 210 -7.33 13.98 -11.89
C SER A 210 -7.17 14.67 -13.26
N ALA A 211 -6.98 16.00 -13.29
CA ALA A 211 -6.48 16.71 -14.48
C ALA A 211 -5.17 16.10 -15.04
N GLN A 212 -4.34 15.52 -14.17
CA GLN A 212 -3.19 14.69 -14.55
C GLN A 212 -3.47 13.22 -14.25
N LEU A 213 -2.73 12.31 -14.89
CA LEU A 213 -2.66 10.93 -14.42
C LEU A 213 -1.34 10.69 -13.69
N GLU A 214 -1.41 10.62 -12.37
CA GLU A 214 -0.24 10.40 -11.51
C GLU A 214 0.00 8.90 -11.34
N LEU A 215 1.20 8.44 -11.68
CA LEU A 215 1.66 7.06 -11.49
C LEU A 215 2.83 7.09 -10.51
N ASN A 216 2.75 6.34 -9.41
CA ASN A 216 3.65 6.49 -8.27
C ASN A 216 4.39 5.19 -7.97
N PHE A 217 5.63 5.32 -7.50
CA PHE A 217 6.24 4.31 -6.65
C PHE A 217 6.58 4.96 -5.31
N TYR A 218 5.80 4.65 -4.29
CA TYR A 218 6.08 5.04 -2.91
C TYR A 218 7.10 4.08 -2.30
N MET A 219 8.33 4.56 -2.15
CA MET A 219 9.41 3.81 -1.54
C MET A 219 9.20 3.68 -0.03
N ASN A 220 8.70 4.73 0.62
CA ASN A 220 8.21 4.71 2.00
C ASN A 220 7.19 5.85 2.21
N SER A 221 6.41 5.77 3.28
CA SER A 221 5.50 6.84 3.73
C SER A 221 5.04 6.61 5.17
N ASN A 222 4.34 7.61 5.72
CA ASN A 222 3.66 7.54 7.01
C ASN A 222 2.22 6.99 6.89
N HIS A 223 1.87 6.34 5.78
CA HIS A 223 0.54 5.75 5.56
C HIS A 223 0.44 4.40 6.26
N GLU A 224 -0.13 4.34 7.46
CA GLU A 224 -0.15 3.13 8.32
C GLU A 224 1.23 2.47 8.48
N GLN A 225 2.25 3.30 8.75
CA GLN A 225 3.63 2.84 8.86
C GLN A 225 3.88 2.11 10.19
N THR A 226 4.41 0.88 10.10
CA THR A 226 4.68 0.02 11.26
C THR A 226 6.17 -0.18 11.53
N GLU A 227 7.04 0.27 10.62
CA GLU A 227 8.49 0.17 10.76
C GLU A 227 9.16 1.55 10.62
N LEU A 228 10.35 1.70 11.20
CA LEU A 228 11.19 2.85 10.93
C LEU A 228 11.60 2.88 9.45
N TYR A 229 11.84 4.08 8.93
CA TYR A 229 12.43 4.25 7.60
C TYR A 229 13.85 3.71 7.53
N ARG A 230 14.16 3.09 6.40
CA ARG A 230 15.51 2.65 6.07
C ARG A 230 16.16 3.72 5.17
N THR A 231 17.46 3.94 5.35
CA THR A 231 18.28 4.72 4.42
C THR A 231 19.08 3.76 3.53
N GLY A 232 19.66 4.29 2.45
CA GLY A 232 20.39 3.50 1.46
C GLY A 232 19.77 3.59 0.08
N PHE A 233 19.95 2.54 -0.72
CA PHE A 233 19.55 2.53 -2.13
C PHE A 233 18.19 1.85 -2.31
N PHE A 234 17.23 2.61 -2.82
CA PHE A 234 15.91 2.18 -3.29
C PHE A 234 15.95 2.08 -4.81
N GLY A 235 15.65 0.94 -5.41
CA GLY A 235 15.77 0.80 -6.87
C GLY A 235 15.91 -0.65 -7.28
N PRO A 236 16.07 -0.96 -8.58
CA PRO A 236 16.06 -2.33 -9.06
C PRO A 236 17.30 -3.05 -8.55
N GLY A 237 17.17 -3.64 -7.37
CA GLY A 237 18.04 -4.69 -6.90
C GLY A 237 17.89 -5.92 -7.80
N SER A 238 18.89 -6.77 -7.80
CA SER A 238 18.82 -8.11 -8.38
C SER A 238 18.91 -9.09 -7.22
N PHE A 239 17.84 -9.25 -6.48
CA PHE A 239 17.81 -10.22 -5.40
C PHE A 239 16.63 -11.18 -5.57
N THR A 240 16.76 -12.35 -4.99
CA THR A 240 15.66 -13.27 -4.66
C THR A 240 16.01 -13.78 -3.27
N ARG A 241 15.25 -14.72 -2.70
CA ARG A 241 15.67 -15.50 -1.51
C ARG A 241 17.15 -15.93 -1.57
N ASN A 242 17.72 -16.11 -2.77
CA ASN A 242 19.07 -16.61 -2.98
C ASN A 242 20.18 -15.54 -2.99
N MET A 243 19.87 -14.24 -2.83
CA MET A 243 20.87 -13.17 -2.96
C MET A 243 20.66 -12.04 -1.91
N MET A 244 20.34 -12.34 -0.67
CA MET A 244 20.22 -11.30 0.37
C MET A 244 21.57 -10.59 0.63
N LYS A 245 21.54 -9.29 0.97
CA LYS A 245 22.74 -8.57 1.44
C LYS A 245 23.34 -9.30 2.66
N PRO A 246 24.67 -9.35 2.82
CA PRO A 246 25.26 -9.94 4.02
C PRO A 246 24.82 -9.19 5.27
N GLY A 247 24.46 -9.91 6.32
CA GLY A 247 23.94 -9.32 7.55
C GLY A 247 23.18 -10.33 8.41
N THR A 248 22.81 -9.90 9.60
CA THR A 248 21.92 -10.65 10.49
C THR A 248 20.51 -10.10 10.34
N TYR A 249 19.57 -10.99 10.04
CA TYR A 249 18.18 -10.67 9.77
C TYR A 249 17.28 -11.31 10.82
N THR A 250 16.21 -10.61 11.17
CA THR A 250 15.02 -11.24 11.76
C THR A 250 14.22 -11.88 10.63
N ALA A 251 13.95 -13.17 10.74
CA ALA A 251 13.09 -13.91 9.82
C ALA A 251 11.75 -14.16 10.50
N THR A 252 10.67 -13.66 9.91
CA THR A 252 9.32 -13.80 10.45
C THR A 252 8.52 -14.81 9.62
N LEU A 253 7.91 -15.77 10.30
CA LEU A 253 6.94 -16.72 9.74
C LEU A 253 5.55 -16.12 9.91
N TYR A 254 4.76 -16.08 8.83
CA TYR A 254 3.38 -15.60 8.87
C TYR A 254 2.39 -16.73 8.56
N GLN A 255 1.24 -16.72 9.25
CA GLN A 255 0.02 -17.41 8.83
C GLN A 255 -0.92 -16.34 8.27
N GLY A 256 -1.06 -16.28 6.94
CA GLY A 256 -1.65 -15.11 6.29
C GLY A 256 -0.76 -13.88 6.51
N GLU A 257 -1.30 -12.84 7.13
CA GLU A 257 -0.64 -11.62 7.59
C GLU A 257 -0.40 -11.58 9.11
N LEU A 258 -0.74 -12.64 9.84
CA LEU A 258 -0.46 -12.75 11.27
C LEU A 258 0.93 -13.34 11.51
N GLU A 259 1.76 -12.62 12.27
CA GLU A 259 3.04 -13.14 12.73
C GLU A 259 2.80 -14.40 13.56
N ALA A 260 3.36 -15.50 13.09
CA ALA A 260 3.18 -16.82 13.64
C ALA A 260 4.44 -17.37 14.32
N GLY A 261 5.59 -16.72 14.13
CA GLY A 261 6.87 -17.07 14.76
C GLY A 261 7.99 -16.21 14.19
N THR A 262 9.11 -16.13 14.92
CA THR A 262 10.27 -15.33 14.50
C THR A 262 11.58 -16.02 14.90
N GLY A 263 12.66 -15.67 14.21
CA GLY A 263 14.01 -16.15 14.53
C GLY A 263 15.08 -15.27 13.88
N SER A 264 16.35 -15.57 14.16
CA SER A 264 17.48 -14.81 13.61
C SER A 264 18.32 -15.67 12.68
N VAL A 265 18.73 -15.11 11.55
CA VAL A 265 19.59 -15.79 10.56
C VAL A 265 20.67 -14.83 10.07
N THR A 266 21.92 -15.30 9.99
CA THR A 266 23.04 -14.53 9.44
C THR A 266 23.36 -15.02 8.03
N VAL A 267 23.27 -14.11 7.07
CA VAL A 267 23.62 -14.34 5.66
C VAL A 267 25.03 -13.81 5.40
N SER A 268 25.84 -14.61 4.70
CA SER A 268 27.18 -14.22 4.23
C SER A 268 27.22 -14.20 2.70
N ALA A 269 28.07 -13.34 2.12
CA ALA A 269 28.19 -13.22 0.67
C ALA A 269 28.52 -14.57 0.01
N GLY A 270 27.77 -14.93 -1.02
CA GLY A 270 27.97 -16.18 -1.78
C GLY A 270 27.66 -17.47 -1.01
N ARG A 271 27.00 -17.39 0.16
CA ARG A 271 26.64 -18.55 0.99
C ARG A 271 25.13 -18.63 1.20
N THR A 272 24.64 -19.84 1.40
CA THR A 272 23.26 -20.10 1.81
C THR A 272 23.22 -20.30 3.33
N ALA A 273 22.37 -19.55 4.01
CA ALA A 273 22.05 -19.77 5.41
C ALA A 273 20.74 -20.57 5.53
N THR A 274 20.61 -21.39 6.59
CA THR A 274 19.41 -22.18 6.86
C THR A 274 18.86 -21.81 8.24
N ILE A 275 17.55 -21.62 8.32
CA ILE A 275 16.79 -21.45 9.57
C ILE A 275 15.52 -22.29 9.47
N THR A 276 15.10 -22.88 10.59
CA THR A 276 13.78 -23.52 10.72
C THR A 276 12.95 -22.68 11.67
N LEU A 277 11.75 -22.30 11.25
CA LEU A 277 10.79 -21.57 12.07
C LEU A 277 9.59 -22.48 12.32
N THR A 278 9.09 -22.46 13.55
CA THR A 278 7.86 -23.16 13.95
C THR A 278 6.86 -22.14 14.44
N SER A 279 5.58 -22.38 14.19
CA SER A 279 4.56 -21.48 14.73
C SER A 279 4.47 -21.58 16.25
N ASN A 280 4.40 -20.43 16.92
CA ASN A 280 4.09 -20.29 18.34
C ASN A 280 2.69 -19.68 18.58
N LEU A 281 1.82 -19.65 17.56
CA LEU A 281 0.45 -19.15 17.71
C LEU A 281 -0.34 -20.03 18.67
N SER A 282 -0.91 -19.40 19.69
CA SER A 282 -1.84 -20.06 20.61
C SER A 282 -3.14 -20.43 19.89
N ARG A 283 -3.40 -21.75 19.77
CA ARG A 283 -4.62 -22.32 19.20
C ARG A 283 -5.35 -23.19 20.24
N PRO A 284 -6.15 -22.59 21.12
CA PRO A 284 -6.93 -23.34 22.09
C PRO A 284 -8.05 -24.14 21.42
N SER A 285 -8.57 -25.16 22.11
CA SER A 285 -9.80 -25.83 21.69
C SER A 285 -10.99 -24.91 21.95
N VAL A 286 -11.57 -24.34 20.90
CA VAL A 286 -12.64 -23.36 21.01
C VAL A 286 -14.01 -24.00 21.23
N ILE A 287 -14.88 -23.28 21.95
CA ILE A 287 -16.32 -23.51 21.97
C ILE A 287 -16.92 -23.04 20.64
N TRP A 288 -16.50 -21.86 20.19
CA TRP A 288 -16.81 -21.30 18.87
C TRP A 288 -15.77 -20.25 18.49
N SER A 289 -15.67 -19.98 17.20
CA SER A 289 -14.87 -18.90 16.63
C SER A 289 -15.64 -18.16 15.52
N ILE A 290 -15.28 -16.90 15.30
CA ILE A 290 -15.77 -16.06 14.20
C ILE A 290 -14.54 -15.50 13.47
N GLY A 291 -14.50 -15.66 12.15
CA GLY A 291 -13.34 -15.29 11.32
C GLY A 291 -12.25 -16.37 11.30
N THR A 292 -11.11 -16.02 10.71
CA THR A 292 -9.92 -16.87 10.58
C THR A 292 -8.77 -16.18 11.28
N VAL A 293 -7.95 -16.93 12.03
CA VAL A 293 -6.76 -16.38 12.68
C VAL A 293 -5.65 -16.21 11.65
N ASP A 294 -5.71 -15.18 10.82
CA ASP A 294 -4.78 -14.98 9.70
C ASP A 294 -4.29 -13.54 9.52
N GLY A 295 -4.62 -12.66 10.45
CA GLY A 295 -4.17 -11.27 10.46
C GLY A 295 -4.90 -10.41 9.43
N THR A 296 -6.07 -10.85 8.96
CA THR A 296 -6.88 -10.12 7.97
C THR A 296 -8.35 -10.10 8.38
N PRO A 297 -9.13 -9.11 7.92
CA PRO A 297 -10.57 -9.12 8.08
C PRO A 297 -11.30 -10.01 7.04
N ALA A 298 -10.59 -10.87 6.32
CA ALA A 298 -11.16 -11.59 5.19
C ALA A 298 -12.40 -12.40 5.58
N GLY A 299 -13.46 -12.26 4.77
CA GLY A 299 -14.74 -12.94 5.00
C GLY A 299 -15.71 -12.23 5.95
N PHE A 300 -15.29 -11.19 6.67
CA PHE A 300 -16.21 -10.33 7.43
C PHE A 300 -17.00 -9.38 6.52
N LEU A 301 -18.09 -8.81 7.06
CA LEU A 301 -18.92 -7.80 6.40
C LEU A 301 -18.07 -6.60 5.97
N ASN A 302 -18.22 -6.19 4.71
CA ASN A 302 -17.51 -5.09 4.05
C ASN A 302 -15.99 -5.27 3.83
N ALA A 303 -15.39 -6.38 4.26
CA ALA A 303 -13.94 -6.63 4.09
C ALA A 303 -13.50 -6.60 2.61
N ASN A 304 -14.28 -7.19 1.71
CA ASN A 304 -13.96 -7.25 0.28
C ASN A 304 -14.06 -5.89 -0.44
N ASN A 305 -14.60 -4.86 0.22
CA ASN A 305 -14.81 -3.55 -0.38
C ASN A 305 -13.78 -2.51 0.09
N ILE A 306 -13.21 -2.69 1.29
CA ILE A 306 -12.52 -1.61 1.99
C ILE A 306 -11.28 -1.11 1.24
N GLU A 307 -10.55 -1.99 0.57
CA GLU A 307 -9.39 -1.65 -0.26
C GLU A 307 -9.73 -0.72 -1.43
N HIS A 308 -11.02 -0.59 -1.76
CA HIS A 308 -11.49 -0.02 -3.02
C HIS A 308 -12.55 1.07 -2.86
N MET A 309 -13.06 1.31 -1.64
CA MET A 309 -14.01 2.38 -1.36
C MET A 309 -14.05 2.71 0.14
N HIS A 310 -14.49 3.93 0.44
CA HIS A 310 -14.60 4.45 1.80
C HIS A 310 -15.70 3.70 2.59
N PRO A 311 -15.58 3.54 3.92
CA PRO A 311 -16.65 2.99 4.75
C PRO A 311 -18.02 3.67 4.60
N SER A 312 -18.05 4.94 4.21
CA SER A 312 -19.30 5.69 3.99
C SER A 312 -19.92 5.48 2.60
N ASP A 313 -19.30 4.69 1.73
CA ASP A 313 -19.80 4.48 0.37
C ASP A 313 -21.19 3.81 0.41
N SER A 314 -22.12 4.28 -0.42
CA SER A 314 -23.48 3.74 -0.49
C SER A 314 -23.54 2.27 -0.90
N ARG A 315 -22.46 1.72 -1.47
CA ARG A 315 -22.31 0.30 -1.84
C ARG A 315 -21.89 -0.57 -0.66
N MET A 316 -21.45 0.02 0.46
CA MET A 316 -21.19 -0.74 1.69
C MET A 316 -22.50 -1.28 2.25
N SER A 317 -22.46 -2.51 2.76
CA SER A 317 -23.57 -3.02 3.57
C SER A 317 -23.64 -2.26 4.90
N ASN A 318 -24.83 -2.20 5.50
CA ASN A 318 -25.04 -1.49 6.76
C ASN A 318 -24.09 -2.00 7.86
N TRP A 319 -23.26 -1.10 8.41
CA TRP A 319 -22.21 -1.41 9.39
C TRP A 319 -22.73 -1.90 10.75
N GLY A 320 -23.99 -1.64 11.07
CA GLY A 320 -24.62 -2.05 12.33
C GLY A 320 -25.23 -0.89 13.12
N PRO A 321 -25.40 -1.04 14.46
CA PRO A 321 -24.97 -2.18 15.29
C PRO A 321 -25.49 -3.55 14.84
N ILE A 322 -24.66 -4.59 14.94
CA ILE A 322 -24.98 -5.95 14.49
C ILE A 322 -25.24 -6.87 15.69
N THR A 323 -26.23 -7.76 15.56
CA THR A 323 -26.36 -8.96 16.41
C THR A 323 -25.97 -10.20 15.62
N TYR A 324 -24.88 -10.84 15.99
CA TYR A 324 -24.40 -12.10 15.43
C TYR A 324 -24.82 -13.28 16.30
N THR A 325 -25.47 -14.29 15.73
CA THR A 325 -25.91 -15.48 16.48
C THR A 325 -25.06 -16.68 16.08
N ILE A 326 -24.29 -17.23 17.02
CA ILE A 326 -23.47 -18.43 16.80
C ILE A 326 -24.38 -19.60 16.36
N GLY A 327 -23.98 -20.29 15.29
CA GLY A 327 -24.75 -21.40 14.71
C GLY A 327 -25.89 -20.99 13.77
N SER A 328 -26.08 -19.68 13.51
CA SER A 328 -27.12 -19.19 12.60
C SER A 328 -26.62 -18.10 11.65
N SER A 329 -25.94 -17.06 12.17
CA SER A 329 -25.35 -16.00 11.34
C SER A 329 -24.16 -16.51 10.53
N SER A 330 -24.04 -16.05 9.28
CA SER A 330 -22.86 -16.28 8.45
C SER A 330 -21.74 -15.29 8.80
N VAL A 331 -20.47 -15.68 8.75
CA VAL A 331 -19.32 -14.80 9.08
C VAL A 331 -19.37 -13.45 8.36
N GLY A 332 -19.82 -13.42 7.10
CA GLY A 332 -19.99 -12.19 6.31
C GLY A 332 -21.03 -11.20 6.81
N THR A 333 -21.75 -11.48 7.89
CA THR A 333 -22.62 -10.51 8.58
C THR A 333 -21.96 -9.88 9.80
N PHE A 334 -20.83 -10.41 10.28
CA PHE A 334 -20.07 -9.82 11.39
C PHE A 334 -19.20 -8.68 10.83
N PRO A 335 -19.22 -7.47 11.42
CA PRO A 335 -18.54 -6.30 10.86
C PRO A 335 -17.02 -6.50 10.82
N MET A 336 -16.36 -6.16 9.70
CA MET A 336 -14.90 -6.19 9.65
C MET A 336 -14.24 -5.23 10.65
N ALA A 337 -14.92 -4.12 10.97
CA ALA A 337 -14.39 -3.05 11.80
C ALA A 337 -15.46 -2.51 12.74
N GLN A 338 -15.02 -2.10 13.92
CA GLN A 338 -15.89 -1.53 14.95
C GLN A 338 -15.50 -0.08 15.19
N PHE A 339 -16.43 0.85 15.02
CA PHE A 339 -16.24 2.28 15.22
C PHE A 339 -17.08 2.77 16.40
N LYS A 340 -16.46 3.55 17.29
CA LYS A 340 -17.07 4.01 18.56
C LYS A 340 -18.39 4.76 18.35
N THR A 341 -18.56 5.52 17.27
CA THR A 341 -19.77 6.33 17.01
C THR A 341 -20.63 5.86 15.84
N VAL A 342 -20.29 4.75 15.17
CA VAL A 342 -21.06 4.25 14.01
C VAL A 342 -21.87 3.00 14.36
N ASN A 343 -21.21 1.92 14.78
CA ASN A 343 -21.84 0.61 14.91
C ASN A 343 -21.64 -0.04 16.28
N ASN A 344 -21.21 0.74 17.28
CA ASN A 344 -20.93 0.26 18.62
C ASN A 344 -22.21 0.05 19.46
N PRO A 345 -22.39 -1.08 20.18
CA PRO A 345 -21.56 -2.29 20.21
C PRO A 345 -21.95 -3.33 19.14
N THR A 346 -21.04 -4.27 18.83
CA THR A 346 -21.44 -5.55 18.22
C THR A 346 -21.88 -6.52 19.32
N THR A 347 -23.04 -7.13 19.12
CA THR A 347 -23.63 -8.11 20.04
C THR A 347 -23.48 -9.52 19.49
N ILE A 348 -22.96 -10.45 20.30
CA ILE A 348 -22.87 -11.88 20.00
C ILE A 348 -23.86 -12.62 20.91
N LYS A 349 -24.70 -13.47 20.32
CA LYS A 349 -25.61 -14.38 21.04
C LYS A 349 -25.22 -15.82 20.78
N TRP A 350 -25.25 -16.65 21.82
CA TRP A 350 -25.15 -18.10 21.67
C TRP A 350 -25.91 -18.83 22.77
N THR A 351 -26.17 -20.12 22.55
CA THR A 351 -26.74 -21.02 23.56
C THR A 351 -25.64 -21.92 24.11
N ALA A 352 -25.35 -21.83 25.41
CA ALA A 352 -24.35 -22.66 26.08
C ALA A 352 -24.99 -23.92 26.67
N SER A 353 -24.30 -25.05 26.56
CA SER A 353 -24.59 -26.25 27.34
C SER A 353 -23.99 -26.15 28.76
N SER A 354 -24.41 -27.04 29.67
CA SER A 354 -23.90 -27.07 31.06
C SER A 354 -22.39 -27.35 31.16
N SER A 355 -21.77 -27.96 30.15
CA SER A 355 -20.31 -28.15 30.11
C SER A 355 -19.55 -26.90 29.66
N GLN A 356 -20.24 -25.86 29.18
CA GLN A 356 -19.64 -24.65 28.61
C GLN A 356 -19.63 -23.45 29.58
N ILE A 357 -20.23 -23.56 30.77
CA ILE A 357 -20.46 -22.44 31.70
C ILE A 357 -19.38 -22.23 32.77
N GLY A 358 -18.28 -22.98 32.70
CA GLY A 358 -17.12 -22.76 33.56
C GLY A 358 -16.44 -21.42 33.28
N ALA A 359 -15.30 -21.17 33.95
CA ALA A 359 -14.46 -20.04 33.56
C ALA A 359 -13.99 -20.18 32.11
N ARG A 360 -14.04 -19.11 31.33
CA ARG A 360 -13.69 -19.08 29.89
C ARG A 360 -12.78 -17.91 29.59
N THR A 361 -12.20 -17.93 28.40
CA THR A 361 -11.53 -16.77 27.83
C THR A 361 -12.19 -16.41 26.51
N LEU A 362 -12.61 -15.16 26.38
CA LEU A 362 -12.92 -14.58 25.08
C LEU A 362 -11.67 -13.88 24.56
N ARG A 363 -11.18 -14.30 23.40
CA ARG A 363 -10.05 -13.68 22.72
C ARG A 363 -10.55 -12.90 21.51
N ILE A 364 -10.10 -11.65 21.39
CA ILE A 364 -10.34 -10.80 20.23
C ILE A 364 -8.99 -10.45 19.63
N ARG A 365 -8.78 -10.81 18.37
CA ARG A 365 -7.62 -10.40 17.58
C ARG A 365 -8.02 -9.27 16.67
N THR A 366 -7.17 -8.25 16.57
CA THR A 366 -7.38 -7.10 15.69
C THR A 366 -6.17 -6.91 14.79
N THR A 367 -6.36 -6.32 13.61
CA THR A 367 -5.28 -6.11 12.63
C THR A 367 -4.70 -4.70 12.73
N GLU A 368 -5.56 -3.69 12.91
CA GLU A 368 -5.22 -2.28 13.12
C GLU A 368 -6.11 -1.63 14.18
N ALA A 369 -5.69 -0.46 14.64
CA ALA A 369 -6.44 0.39 15.56
C ALA A 369 -6.21 1.87 15.22
N PHE A 370 -7.26 2.68 15.32
CA PHE A 370 -7.22 4.12 15.09
C PHE A 370 -7.66 4.89 16.34
N ALA A 371 -6.97 6.00 16.63
CA ALA A 371 -7.25 6.90 17.76
C ALA A 371 -7.43 6.15 19.09
N GLY A 372 -6.58 5.15 19.35
CA GLY A 372 -6.58 4.35 20.58
C GLY A 372 -7.80 3.45 20.76
N GLY A 373 -8.56 3.16 19.70
CA GLY A 373 -9.66 2.22 19.72
C GLY A 373 -9.21 0.82 20.15
N ARG A 374 -9.90 0.23 21.13
CA ARG A 374 -9.70 -1.17 21.54
C ARG A 374 -10.97 -1.76 22.14
N PRO A 375 -11.14 -3.10 22.15
CA PRO A 375 -12.34 -3.73 22.68
C PRO A 375 -12.41 -3.67 24.21
N GLN A 376 -13.62 -3.51 24.74
CA GLN A 376 -14.01 -3.87 26.10
C GLN A 376 -15.30 -4.69 26.01
N ILE A 377 -15.43 -5.74 26.82
CA ILE A 377 -16.55 -6.66 26.69
C ILE A 377 -17.50 -6.59 27.88
N MET A 378 -18.78 -6.82 27.59
CA MET A 378 -19.80 -7.14 28.60
C MET A 378 -20.36 -8.53 28.29
N VAL A 379 -20.40 -9.40 29.29
CA VAL A 379 -20.88 -10.78 29.16
C VAL A 379 -21.99 -11.00 30.17
N ASN A 380 -23.24 -11.12 29.71
CA ASN A 380 -24.42 -11.08 30.56
C ASN A 380 -24.38 -9.83 31.49
N SER A 381 -24.22 -10.01 32.80
CA SER A 381 -24.09 -8.91 33.78
C SER A 381 -22.65 -8.57 34.17
N PHE A 382 -21.65 -9.27 33.61
CA PHE A 382 -20.24 -9.00 33.86
C PHE A 382 -19.69 -7.98 32.86
N THR A 383 -18.83 -7.08 33.33
CA THR A 383 -18.08 -6.15 32.47
C THR A 383 -16.59 -6.39 32.71
N SER A 384 -15.81 -6.54 31.64
CA SER A 384 -14.37 -6.71 31.75
C SER A 384 -13.68 -5.41 32.19
N ASN A 385 -12.48 -5.53 32.73
CA ASN A 385 -11.57 -4.39 32.83
C ASN A 385 -11.33 -3.79 31.43
N ALA A 386 -11.06 -2.48 31.38
CA ALA A 386 -10.70 -1.78 30.16
C ALA A 386 -9.23 -2.04 29.81
N PRO A 387 -8.90 -2.58 28.62
CA PRO A 387 -7.51 -2.69 28.20
C PRO A 387 -6.85 -1.31 28.03
N ALA A 388 -5.53 -1.28 28.18
CA ALA A 388 -4.72 -0.12 27.84
C ALA A 388 -4.89 0.25 26.35
N ALA A 389 -4.62 1.52 26.02
CA ALA A 389 -4.60 1.92 24.61
C ALA A 389 -3.49 1.15 23.88
N PRO A 390 -3.73 0.68 22.64
CA PRO A 390 -2.69 0.04 21.83
C PRO A 390 -1.62 1.07 21.45
N PRO A 391 -0.41 0.61 21.03
CA PRO A 391 0.57 1.49 20.41
C PRO A 391 -0.05 2.25 19.24
N ALA A 392 0.21 3.55 19.17
CA ALA A 392 -0.34 4.40 18.12
C ALA A 392 0.41 4.16 16.80
N VAL A 393 -0.36 4.01 15.73
CA VAL A 393 0.09 4.28 14.37
C VAL A 393 -0.57 5.60 13.99
N ASP A 394 0.20 6.68 13.90
CA ASP A 394 -0.32 8.05 13.73
C ASP A 394 -0.75 8.30 12.28
N SER A 395 -1.75 7.53 11.83
CA SER A 395 -2.25 7.52 10.47
C SER A 395 -3.74 7.18 10.44
N ARG A 396 -4.41 7.50 9.33
CA ARG A 396 -5.71 6.89 9.02
C ARG A 396 -5.48 5.56 8.32
N GLY A 397 -6.23 4.52 8.69
CA GLY A 397 -6.12 3.18 8.12
C GLY A 397 -7.35 2.79 7.32
N VAL A 398 -8.35 2.19 7.98
CA VAL A 398 -9.58 1.67 7.38
C VAL A 398 -10.28 2.61 6.39
N THR A 399 -10.30 3.93 6.61
CA THR A 399 -10.93 4.88 5.68
C THR A 399 -10.15 5.06 4.36
N ARG A 400 -8.89 4.64 4.34
CA ARG A 400 -7.97 4.69 3.21
C ARG A 400 -7.60 3.30 2.69
N GLY A 401 -8.47 2.32 2.90
CA GLY A 401 -8.41 1.02 2.24
C GLY A 401 -7.26 0.12 2.65
N THR A 402 -6.92 0.15 3.93
CA THR A 402 -6.01 -0.81 4.55
C THR A 402 -6.60 -1.34 5.86
N TRP A 403 -6.07 -2.45 6.33
CA TRP A 403 -6.30 -3.02 7.67
C TRP A 403 -4.98 -3.38 8.35
N ARG A 404 -3.84 -3.11 7.68
CA ARG A 404 -2.53 -3.61 8.07
C ARG A 404 -1.90 -2.67 9.10
N GLY A 405 -2.11 -2.98 10.38
CA GLY A 405 -1.50 -2.27 11.50
C GLY A 405 -0.54 -3.16 12.31
N LEU A 406 -0.57 -2.99 13.64
CA LEU A 406 0.36 -3.67 14.56
C LEU A 406 -0.17 -4.99 15.15
N ASN A 407 -1.26 -5.57 14.63
CA ASN A 407 -1.91 -6.80 15.12
C ASN A 407 -1.98 -6.93 16.66
N GLN A 408 -3.13 -6.68 17.28
CA GLN A 408 -3.27 -6.79 18.74
C GLN A 408 -4.10 -8.00 19.15
N VAL A 409 -3.85 -8.51 20.36
CA VAL A 409 -4.58 -9.64 20.95
C VAL A 409 -5.10 -9.23 22.30
N TYR A 410 -6.41 -9.38 22.51
CA TYR A 410 -7.08 -9.05 23.76
C TYR A 410 -7.74 -10.31 24.32
N ASP A 411 -7.21 -10.81 25.44
CA ASP A 411 -7.78 -11.93 26.18
C ASP A 411 -8.58 -11.43 27.38
N PHE A 412 -9.86 -11.77 27.39
CA PHE A 412 -10.79 -11.42 28.46
C PHE A 412 -11.16 -12.67 29.25
N ALA A 413 -10.67 -12.77 30.48
CA ALA A 413 -11.09 -13.81 31.41
C ALA A 413 -12.55 -13.58 31.84
N ILE A 414 -13.38 -14.59 31.62
CA ILE A 414 -14.79 -14.64 32.02
C ILE A 414 -14.86 -15.55 33.25
N PRO A 415 -15.21 -15.03 34.44
CA PRO A 415 -15.30 -15.82 35.66
C PRO A 415 -16.33 -16.96 35.58
N ALA A 416 -16.10 -18.03 36.32
CA ALA A 416 -17.11 -19.06 36.52
C ALA A 416 -18.37 -18.44 37.17
N GLY A 417 -19.55 -18.86 36.72
CA GLY A 417 -20.83 -18.31 37.17
C GLY A 417 -21.31 -17.07 36.41
N THR A 418 -20.47 -16.48 35.54
CA THR A 418 -20.93 -15.43 34.60
C THR A 418 -21.80 -16.00 33.48
N LEU A 419 -21.42 -17.17 32.97
CA LEU A 419 -22.15 -17.87 31.91
C LEU A 419 -23.26 -18.72 32.50
N VAL A 420 -24.39 -18.81 31.78
CA VAL A 420 -25.55 -19.62 32.16
C VAL A 420 -25.81 -20.72 31.13
N THR A 421 -26.43 -21.82 31.55
CA THR A 421 -26.93 -22.80 30.57
C THR A 421 -28.09 -22.15 29.81
N GLY A 422 -28.11 -22.29 28.49
CA GLY A 422 -29.05 -21.58 27.63
C GLY A 422 -28.46 -20.31 27.03
N ALA A 423 -29.30 -19.30 26.81
CA ALA A 423 -28.92 -18.08 26.10
C ALA A 423 -27.91 -17.23 26.88
N ASN A 424 -26.82 -16.84 26.22
CA ASN A 424 -25.83 -15.88 26.71
C ASN A 424 -25.62 -14.77 25.69
N THR A 425 -25.22 -13.60 26.18
CA THR A 425 -24.95 -12.43 25.34
C THR A 425 -23.57 -11.85 25.67
N ILE A 426 -22.79 -11.57 24.63
CA ILE A 426 -21.57 -10.77 24.70
C ILE A 426 -21.79 -9.48 23.92
N GLN A 427 -21.41 -8.34 24.47
CA GLN A 427 -21.30 -7.07 23.75
C GLN A 427 -19.83 -6.66 23.67
N ILE A 428 -19.35 -6.40 22.47
CA ILE A 428 -18.01 -5.88 22.21
C ILE A 428 -18.15 -4.38 21.97
N ASN A 429 -17.59 -3.58 22.88
CA ASN A 429 -17.57 -2.13 22.80
C ASN A 429 -16.20 -1.62 22.37
N VAL A 430 -16.14 -0.58 21.55
CA VAL A 430 -14.93 0.22 21.34
C VAL A 430 -14.83 1.25 22.45
N ILE A 431 -13.71 1.24 23.15
CA ILE A 431 -13.37 2.30 24.08
C ILE A 431 -12.16 3.09 23.56
N SER A 432 -12.11 4.37 23.86
CA SER A 432 -10.95 5.27 23.66
C SER A 432 -11.11 6.52 24.52
N GLY A 433 -10.00 7.07 25.00
CA GLY A 433 -9.97 8.41 25.58
C GLY A 433 -10.17 9.51 24.52
N SER A 434 -9.97 9.17 23.25
CA SER A 434 -10.18 10.05 22.10
C SER A 434 -11.64 10.05 21.63
N SER A 435 -11.94 11.01 20.76
CA SER A 435 -13.21 11.18 20.05
C SER A 435 -12.97 11.47 18.57
N GLY A 436 -14.02 11.37 17.77
CA GLY A 436 -14.02 11.67 16.34
C GLY A 436 -15.39 11.40 15.75
N ASP A 437 -15.64 11.93 14.56
CA ASP A 437 -16.93 11.87 13.90
C ASP A 437 -17.00 10.69 12.92
N GLY A 438 -18.14 9.98 12.91
CA GLY A 438 -18.39 8.85 12.01
C GLY A 438 -17.23 7.85 11.97
N PHE A 439 -16.68 7.63 10.78
CA PHE A 439 -15.61 6.66 10.54
C PHE A 439 -14.22 7.13 11.01
N LEU A 440 -14.08 8.39 11.42
CA LEU A 440 -12.91 8.91 12.14
C LEU A 440 -13.08 8.85 13.66
N SER A 441 -14.16 8.24 14.16
CA SER A 441 -14.19 7.87 15.57
C SER A 441 -13.19 6.74 15.86
N PRO A 442 -12.73 6.62 17.13
CA PRO A 442 -11.86 5.53 17.53
C PRO A 442 -12.41 4.18 17.07
N ASN A 443 -11.55 3.36 16.48
CA ASN A 443 -11.95 2.11 15.86
C ASN A 443 -10.82 1.08 15.87
N PHE A 444 -11.18 -0.16 15.58
CA PHE A 444 -10.25 -1.25 15.30
C PHE A 444 -10.87 -2.19 14.25
N VAL A 445 -10.00 -2.91 13.54
CA VAL A 445 -10.39 -3.92 12.55
C VAL A 445 -10.20 -5.32 13.14
N TYR A 446 -11.18 -6.20 13.00
CA TYR A 446 -11.13 -7.57 13.50
C TYR A 446 -10.25 -8.46 12.60
N ASP A 447 -9.49 -9.34 13.23
CA ASP A 447 -8.92 -10.56 12.62
C ASP A 447 -9.81 -11.77 12.98
N SER A 448 -10.06 -11.97 14.26
CA SER A 448 -10.88 -13.09 14.73
C SER A 448 -11.42 -12.87 16.15
N VAL A 449 -12.48 -13.63 16.48
CA VAL A 449 -13.06 -13.69 17.83
C VAL A 449 -13.23 -15.15 18.23
N GLU A 450 -12.67 -15.57 19.36
CA GLU A 450 -12.63 -16.96 19.81
C GLU A 450 -13.08 -17.07 21.28
N LEU A 451 -13.99 -17.99 21.61
CA LEU A 451 -14.32 -18.34 23.00
C LEU A 451 -13.82 -19.75 23.30
N PHE A 452 -13.08 -19.93 24.40
CA PHE A 452 -12.53 -21.22 24.82
C PHE A 452 -12.54 -21.44 26.33
#